data_AF-A0A970HJA3-F1
#
_entry.id   AF-A0A970HJA3-F1
#
_cell.length_a   1.000
_cell.length_b   1.000
_cell.length_c   1.000
_cell.angle_alpha   90.00
_cell.angle_beta   90.00
_cell.angle_gamma   90.00
#
_symmetry.space_group_name_H-M   'P 1'
#
loop_
_entity.id
_entity.type
_entity.pdbx_description
1 polymer ?
#
loop_
_entity_poly.entity_id
_entity_poly.type
_entity_poly.pdbx_seq_one_letter_code
_entity_poly.pdbx_strand_id
1 'polypeptide(L)' 'MKRFLLVVLTAGLIAALAAGGAMGNVIKLKYGHVERIEDPQHMFAERFAERVRELTEGRVVIEI' A
#
# COMPACT_ATOMS: atom_id res chain seq x y z
N MET A 1 1.25 40.92 -9.73
CA MET A 1 2.08 40.20 -8.74
C MET A 1 1.25 39.33 -7.78
N LYS A 2 0.21 39.85 -7.11
CA LYS A 2 -0.62 39.08 -6.14
C LYS A 2 -1.25 37.80 -6.71
N ARG A 3 -1.74 37.82 -7.95
CA ARG A 3 -2.35 36.65 -8.61
C ARG A 3 -1.33 35.57 -8.99
N PHE A 4 -0.11 35.98 -9.33
CA PHE A 4 0.97 35.06 -9.71
C PHE A 4 1.49 34.28 -8.50
N LEU A 5 1.63 34.96 -7.36
CA LEU A 5 2.04 34.34 -6.09
C LEU A 5 1.06 33.25 -5.64
N LEU A 6 -0.25 33.50 -5.84
CA LEU A 6 -1.33 32.60 -5.43
C LEU A 6 -1.33 31.31 -6.24
N VAL A 7 -1.06 31.39 -7.54
CA VAL A 7 -0.93 30.23 -8.44
C VAL A 7 0.29 29.37 -8.09
N VAL A 8 1.41 30.00 -7.72
CA VAL A 8 2.63 29.26 -7.34
C VAL A 8 2.43 28.53 -6.00
N LEU A 9 1.75 29.17 -5.04
CA LEU A 9 1.43 28.56 -3.75
C LEU A 9 0.47 27.37 -3.87
N THR A 10 -0.57 27.49 -4.70
CA THR A 10 -1.51 26.37 -4.90
C THR A 10 -0.86 25.20 -5.65
N ALA A 11 -0.03 25.47 -6.65
CA ALA A 11 0.73 24.43 -7.36
C ALA A 11 1.73 23.71 -6.43
N GLY A 12 2.43 24.46 -5.58
CA GLY A 12 3.36 23.90 -4.59
C GLY A 12 2.65 23.01 -3.54
N LEU A 13 1.45 23.41 -3.11
CA LEU A 13 0.66 22.64 -2.14
C LEU A 13 0.17 21.31 -2.74
N ILE A 14 -0.25 21.30 -4.01
CA ILE A 14 -0.71 20.09 -4.72
C ILE A 14 0.47 19.12 -4.94
N ALA A 15 1.65 19.64 -5.31
CA ALA A 15 2.86 18.83 -5.45
C ALA A 15 3.31 18.23 -4.11
N ALA A 16 3.22 18.98 -3.01
CA ALA A 16 3.51 18.49 -1.67
C ALA A 16 2.49 17.45 -1.18
N LEU A 17 1.21 17.58 -1.56
CA LEU A 17 0.17 16.58 -1.26
C LEU A 17 0.38 15.27 -2.04
N ALA A 18 0.78 15.38 -3.31
CA ALA A 18 1.12 14.23 -4.15
C ALA A 18 2.40 13.52 -3.68
N ALA A 19 3.39 14.28 -3.20
CA ALA A 19 4.62 13.74 -2.63
C ALA A 19 4.42 13.20 -1.19
N GLY A 20 3.46 13.75 -0.43
CA GLY A 20 3.07 13.27 0.90
C GLY A 20 2.34 11.93 0.89
N GLY A 21 1.85 11.51 -0.29
CA GLY A 21 1.42 10.14 -0.57
C GLY A 21 2.57 9.18 -0.89
N ALA A 22 3.82 9.55 -0.54
CA ALA A 22 4.95 8.63 -0.56
C ALA A 22 4.54 7.35 0.18
N MET A 23 4.33 6.31 -0.62
CA MET A 23 4.09 4.93 -0.20
C MET A 23 5.11 4.61 0.89
N GLY A 24 4.70 4.72 2.15
CA GLY A 24 5.53 4.32 3.28
C GLY A 24 5.99 2.89 3.04
N ASN A 25 7.28 2.65 3.24
CA ASN A 25 7.96 1.38 2.95
C ASN A 25 7.03 0.17 3.02
N VAL A 26 6.74 -0.43 1.87
CA VAL A 26 5.90 -1.63 1.79
C VAL A 26 6.61 -2.75 2.55
N ILE A 27 5.96 -3.27 3.59
CA ILE A 27 6.46 -4.38 4.39
C ILE A 27 6.09 -5.67 3.65
N LYS A 28 7.11 -6.42 3.22
CA LYS A 28 6.94 -7.74 2.59
C LYS A 28 7.22 -8.85 3.59
N LEU A 29 6.27 -9.75 3.78
CA LEU A 29 6.36 -10.90 4.66
C LEU A 29 6.26 -12.18 3.83
N LYS A 30 7.19 -13.12 4.03
CA LYS A 30 7.13 -14.44 3.39
C LYS A 30 6.50 -15.44 4.35
N TYR A 31 5.44 -16.10 3.92
CA TYR A 31 4.64 -17.00 4.73
C TYR A 31 4.63 -18.42 4.15
N GLY A 32 5.70 -19.16 4.43
CA GLY A 32 5.83 -20.56 3.99
C GLY A 32 5.11 -21.55 4.90
N HIS A 33 5.28 -22.84 4.59
CA HIS A 33 4.62 -23.97 5.28
C HIS A 33 3.09 -23.94 5.23
N VAL A 34 2.55 -23.29 4.22
CA VAL A 34 1.23 -23.60 3.71
C VAL A 34 1.33 -24.90 2.92
N GLU A 35 0.37 -25.80 3.12
CA GLU A 35 0.27 -27.07 2.39
C GLU A 35 0.15 -26.85 0.85
N ARG A 36 -0.24 -27.87 0.09
CA ARG A 36 -0.27 -27.77 -1.38
C ARG A 36 -1.29 -26.71 -1.80
N ILE A 37 -1.12 -26.19 -3.01
CA ILE A 37 -2.09 -25.30 -3.63
C ILE A 37 -3.47 -25.99 -3.59
N GLU A 38 -4.51 -25.23 -3.25
CA GLU A 38 -5.90 -25.69 -3.01
C GLU A 38 -6.18 -26.41 -1.67
N ASP A 39 -5.16 -26.76 -0.86
CA ASP A 39 -5.42 -27.28 0.48
C ASP A 39 -6.09 -26.22 1.36
N PRO A 40 -6.95 -26.59 2.33
CA PRO A 40 -7.66 -25.62 3.18
C PRO A 40 -6.75 -24.61 3.87
N GLN A 41 -5.52 -25.01 4.23
CA GLN A 41 -4.53 -24.12 4.82
C GLN A 41 -3.99 -23.10 3.80
N HIS A 42 -3.76 -23.51 2.56
CA HIS A 42 -3.34 -22.63 1.47
C HIS A 42 -4.44 -21.60 1.16
N MET A 43 -5.69 -22.04 1.02
CA MET A 43 -6.85 -21.17 0.79
C MET A 43 -7.05 -20.15 1.93
N PHE A 44 -6.83 -20.57 3.18
CA PHE A 44 -6.86 -19.66 4.32
C PHE A 44 -5.74 -18.61 4.24
N ALA A 45 -4.52 -19.04 3.92
CA ALA A 45 -3.38 -18.15 3.79
C ALA A 45 -3.62 -17.10 2.71
N GLU A 46 -4.17 -17.48 1.56
CA GLU A 46 -4.51 -16.55 0.46
C GLU A 46 -5.50 -15.49 0.91
N ARG A 47 -6.58 -15.91 1.57
CA ARG A 47 -7.58 -14.98 2.12
C ARG A 47 -7.00 -14.08 3.20
N PHE A 48 -6.10 -14.60 4.03
CA PHE A 48 -5.41 -13.83 5.05
C PHE A 48 -4.49 -12.77 4.41
N ALA A 49 -3.72 -13.13 3.39
CA ALA A 49 -2.86 -12.21 2.66
C ALA A 49 -3.66 -11.09 1.98
N GLU A 50 -4.76 -11.44 1.32
CA GLU A 50 -5.67 -10.48 0.70
C GLU A 50 -6.24 -9.52 1.76
N ARG A 51 -6.75 -10.06 2.87
CA ARG A 51 -7.35 -9.24 3.93
C ARG A 51 -6.36 -8.29 4.58
N VAL A 52 -5.13 -8.73 4.82
CA VAL A 52 -4.05 -7.89 5.36
C VAL A 52 -3.69 -6.78 4.38
N ARG A 53 -3.62 -7.08 3.08
CA ARG A 53 -3.35 -6.08 2.06
C ARG A 53 -4.43 -5.01 2.03
N GLU A 54 -5.71 -5.39 2.06
CA GLU A 54 -6.84 -4.45 2.10
C GLU A 54 -6.78 -3.54 3.33
N LEU A 55 -6.67 -4.13 4.53
CA LEU A 55 -6.70 -3.40 5.80
C LEU A 55 -5.51 -2.46 5.98
N THR A 56 -4.41 -2.73 5.29
CA THR A 56 -3.20 -1.91 5.34
C THR A 56 -3.05 -0.99 4.14
N GLU A 57 -4.04 -0.96 3.25
CA GLU A 57 -3.99 -0.19 1.99
C GLU A 57 -2.73 -0.50 1.17
N GLY A 58 -2.33 -1.78 1.15
CA GLY A 58 -1.15 -2.27 0.43
C GLY A 58 0.19 -1.97 1.10
N ARG A 59 0.20 -1.40 2.32
CA ARG A 59 1.44 -1.18 3.08
C ARG A 59 2.05 -2.47 3.61
N VAL A 60 1.26 -3.52 3.77
CA VAL A 60 1.74 -4.87 4.11
C VAL A 60 1.33 -5.85 3.01
N VAL A 61 2.29 -6.61 2.51
CA VAL A 61 2.11 -7.65 1.50
C VAL A 61 2.62 -8.97 2.06
N ILE A 62 1.76 -9.97 2.08
CA ILE A 62 2.11 -11.33 2.46
C ILE A 62 2.30 -12.13 1.16
N GLU A 63 3.51 -12.66 0.98
CA GLU A 63 3.88 -13.59 -0.08
C GLU A 63 3.79 -15.00 0.51
N ILE A 64 2.83 -15.78 0.04
CA ILE A 64 2.55 -17.16 0.48
C ILE A 64 3.45 -18.14 -0.27
#